data_AF-A0AAE0PMH2-F1
#
_entry.id   AF-A0AAE0PMH2-F1
#
_cell.length_a   1.000
_cell.length_b   1.000
_cell.length_c   1.000
_cell.angle_alpha   90.00
_cell.angle_beta   90.00
_cell.angle_gamma   90.00
#
_symmetry.space_group_name_H-M   'P 1'
#
loop_
_entity.id
_entity.type
_entity.pdbx_description
1 polymer ?
#
loop_
_entity_poly.entity_id
_entity_poly.type
_entity_poly.pdbx_seq_one_letter_code
_entity_poly.pdbx_strand_id
1 'polypeptide(L)'
;MTSYSHHSRSTTSLHGDGHGDRHHRSSGRESKGSKSGSKRGNTSHASQTQLGPVSFLFAVNEFTFRYAENSPTPRDQWNNILPPATAAEYGSSDNVPVYRYTDGSITLAEGYHWWRSGPGQPGGIYRYDAWNNLMGQAMDYTVHSIVSCSESPCLPFLVTEGDASISNSCTHLTSCHCQELPGENELIRWRLLHFDHIDGVSRANALYFGHPYVAGRKPSWMPALVPKAFENPRGPQIQSRGLSGDVSIVIGLMAFHSDPGNPQQVFENGWWWQNTWAGPRTRPAYHTTPGANQTRGGDPIPRGFLVHVCVDVDSATTPPENLSMERVRHSDAISQYAAENAWIWDTVSSNH
;
A
#
# COMPACT_ATOMS: atom_id res chain seq x y z
N MET A 1 -12.80 -40.49 -26.19
CA MET A 1 -12.20 -41.84 -26.16
C MET A 1 -11.18 -41.93 -27.29
N THR A 2 -9.91 -42.21 -26.92
CA THR A 2 -8.80 -42.82 -27.71
C THR A 2 -8.50 -42.24 -29.11
N SER A 3 -7.48 -41.40 -29.29
CA SER A 3 -6.04 -41.70 -29.50
C SER A 3 -5.76 -42.74 -30.59
N TYR A 4 -4.91 -42.40 -31.57
CA TYR A 4 -3.65 -43.10 -31.84
C TYR A 4 -2.78 -42.35 -32.86
N SER A 5 -1.49 -42.35 -32.54
CA SER A 5 -0.34 -41.81 -33.27
C SER A 5 0.07 -42.69 -34.45
N HIS A 6 0.89 -42.15 -35.38
CA HIS A 6 2.19 -42.71 -35.85
C HIS A 6 2.60 -42.07 -37.20
N HIS A 7 3.79 -41.46 -37.28
CA HIS A 7 4.95 -42.01 -38.00
C HIS A 7 6.12 -41.02 -38.09
N SER A 8 7.32 -41.61 -38.14
CA SER A 8 8.66 -41.02 -38.04
C SER A 8 9.40 -41.04 -39.37
N ARG A 9 10.64 -40.47 -39.36
CA ARG A 9 11.77 -40.57 -40.32
C ARG A 9 11.79 -39.48 -41.41
N SER A 10 12.92 -38.92 -41.87
CA SER A 10 14.37 -39.11 -41.62
C SER A 10 15.16 -38.00 -42.38
N THR A 11 16.33 -37.61 -41.84
CA THR A 11 17.65 -37.33 -42.50
C THR A 11 17.74 -36.37 -43.72
N THR A 12 18.75 -35.52 -43.99
CA THR A 12 20.23 -35.57 -43.91
C THR A 12 20.82 -34.18 -44.29
N SER A 13 22.01 -33.87 -43.74
CA SER A 13 23.19 -33.16 -44.34
C SER A 13 23.04 -31.71 -44.88
N LEU A 14 24.04 -30.81 -44.90
CA LEU A 14 25.44 -30.91 -45.33
C LEU A 14 26.26 -29.68 -44.85
N HIS A 15 27.58 -29.85 -44.90
CA HIS A 15 28.72 -28.99 -44.56
C HIS A 15 28.75 -27.52 -45.05
N GLY A 16 29.61 -26.74 -44.39
CA GLY A 16 30.18 -25.50 -44.92
C GLY A 16 31.35 -24.97 -44.06
N ASP A 17 32.49 -25.64 -44.11
CA ASP A 17 33.79 -25.13 -43.63
C ASP A 17 34.35 -24.10 -44.62
N GLY A 18 34.98 -23.03 -44.10
CA GLY A 18 35.63 -22.00 -44.89
C GLY A 18 36.81 -21.37 -44.16
N HIS A 19 37.97 -22.03 -44.26
CA HIS A 19 39.29 -21.54 -43.86
C HIS A 19 39.78 -20.40 -44.76
N GLY A 20 40.56 -19.48 -44.17
CA GLY A 20 41.34 -18.46 -44.89
C GLY A 20 42.42 -17.83 -44.01
N ASP A 21 43.57 -18.50 -43.93
CA ASP A 21 44.82 -18.01 -43.34
C ASP A 21 45.44 -16.84 -44.13
N ARG A 22 46.15 -15.92 -43.44
CA ARG A 22 47.63 -15.77 -43.54
C ARG A 22 48.17 -14.46 -42.90
N HIS A 23 48.99 -14.69 -41.88
CA HIS A 23 50.29 -14.09 -41.49
C HIS A 23 50.74 -12.68 -41.93
N HIS A 24 51.27 -11.91 -40.97
CA HIS A 24 52.66 -11.38 -40.88
C HIS A 24 52.90 -10.89 -39.43
N ARG A 25 53.70 -11.58 -38.59
CA ARG A 25 55.16 -11.41 -38.30
C ARG A 25 55.60 -10.02 -37.80
N SER A 26 55.95 -9.93 -36.51
CA SER A 26 57.24 -9.41 -35.93
C SER A 26 57.02 -9.02 -34.45
N SER A 27 57.45 -9.81 -33.46
CA SER A 27 58.76 -9.76 -32.77
C SER A 27 59.12 -8.40 -32.12
N GLY A 28 59.06 -8.33 -30.79
CA GLY A 28 59.63 -7.23 -29.99
C GLY A 28 59.41 -7.45 -28.49
N ARG A 29 60.50 -7.44 -27.72
CA ARG A 29 60.66 -7.91 -26.33
C ARG A 29 60.03 -7.04 -25.23
N GLU A 30 59.69 -7.74 -24.15
CA GLU A 30 59.84 -7.43 -22.71
C GLU A 30 59.83 -5.97 -22.22
N SER A 31 58.93 -5.66 -21.30
CA SER A 31 59.32 -5.20 -19.94
C SER A 31 58.14 -5.20 -18.96
N LYS A 32 58.49 -5.52 -17.71
CA LYS A 32 57.64 -5.61 -16.52
C LYS A 32 57.08 -4.24 -16.11
N GLY A 33 55.89 -4.24 -15.51
CA GLY A 33 55.67 -3.51 -14.26
C GLY A 33 54.57 -2.45 -14.22
N SER A 34 53.71 -2.63 -13.21
CA SER A 34 52.98 -1.63 -12.42
C SER A 34 51.51 -1.32 -12.75
N LYS A 35 50.78 -1.22 -11.64
CA LYS A 35 49.34 -1.19 -11.43
C LYS A 35 48.72 0.20 -11.68
N SER A 36 47.41 0.15 -11.96
CA SER A 36 46.33 1.01 -11.44
C SER A 36 46.28 2.50 -11.81
N GLY A 37 45.10 2.94 -12.27
CA GLY A 37 44.60 4.28 -11.95
C GLY A 37 43.86 5.01 -13.07
N SER A 38 42.76 4.44 -13.60
CA SER A 38 41.82 5.21 -14.42
C SER A 38 41.06 6.20 -13.52
N LYS A 39 41.44 7.49 -13.56
CA LYS A 39 40.65 8.59 -13.01
C LYS A 39 39.45 8.83 -13.92
N ARG A 40 38.30 8.23 -13.59
CA ARG A 40 36.98 8.72 -14.03
C ARG A 40 36.65 9.94 -13.18
N GLY A 41 36.44 11.08 -13.84
CA GLY A 41 35.89 12.27 -13.22
C GLY A 41 34.50 11.97 -12.69
N ASN A 42 34.35 12.01 -11.36
CA ASN A 42 33.06 11.99 -10.70
C ASN A 42 32.41 13.35 -10.91
N THR A 43 31.49 13.43 -11.85
CA THR A 43 30.47 14.48 -11.89
C THR A 43 29.63 14.29 -10.63
N SER A 44 29.78 15.20 -9.67
CA SER A 44 28.99 15.23 -8.44
C SER A 44 27.51 15.33 -8.79
N HIS A 45 26.81 14.21 -8.63
CA HIS A 45 25.36 14.20 -8.54
C HIS A 45 24.91 15.09 -7.38
N ALA A 46 23.96 15.96 -7.72
CA ALA A 46 22.97 16.61 -6.88
C ALA A 46 23.14 16.43 -5.37
N SER A 47 23.43 17.54 -4.72
CA SER A 47 23.16 17.82 -3.31
C SER A 47 21.84 17.17 -2.86
N GLN A 48 21.95 16.02 -2.20
CA GLN A 48 20.92 15.53 -1.31
C GLN A 48 20.78 16.59 -0.21
N THR A 49 19.75 17.43 -0.31
CA THR A 49 19.22 18.15 0.83
C THR A 49 18.97 17.12 1.91
N GLN A 50 19.74 17.17 3.00
CA GLN A 50 19.54 16.34 4.19
C GLN A 50 18.16 16.69 4.76
N LEU A 51 17.13 16.03 4.24
CA LEU A 51 15.83 15.99 4.87
C LEU A 51 16.05 15.33 6.24
N GLY A 52 15.54 15.95 7.29
CA GLY A 52 15.56 15.38 8.63
C GLY A 52 14.88 14.00 8.67
N PRO A 53 15.01 13.28 9.78
CA PRO A 53 14.36 11.98 9.95
C PRO A 53 12.85 12.10 9.68
N VAL A 54 12.30 11.18 8.89
CA VAL A 54 10.87 11.17 8.55
C VAL A 54 10.12 10.41 9.65
N SER A 55 9.15 11.07 10.26
CA SER A 55 8.33 10.47 11.32
C SER A 55 6.87 10.90 11.25
N PHE A 56 5.97 9.97 11.54
CA PHE A 56 4.53 10.18 11.62
C PHE A 56 3.89 9.15 12.54
N LEU A 57 2.69 9.47 13.02
CA LEU A 57 1.86 8.60 13.85
C LEU A 57 0.76 7.98 13.00
N PHE A 58 0.35 6.77 13.32
CA PHE A 58 -0.80 6.16 12.66
C PHE A 58 -1.56 5.17 13.54
N ALA A 59 -2.84 5.01 13.24
CA ALA A 59 -3.72 4.01 13.84
C ALA A 59 -4.43 3.24 12.72
N VAL A 60 -4.65 1.94 12.94
CA VAL A 60 -5.35 1.05 12.00
C VAL A 60 -6.50 0.38 12.72
N ASN A 61 -7.72 0.76 12.36
CA ASN A 61 -8.93 0.24 12.98
C ASN A 61 -9.66 -0.69 12.01
N GLU A 62 -9.83 -1.95 12.37
CA GLU A 62 -10.60 -2.90 11.56
C GLU A 62 -12.10 -2.65 11.71
N PHE A 63 -12.79 -2.51 10.58
CA PHE A 63 -14.24 -2.39 10.58
C PHE A 63 -14.90 -3.73 10.90
N THR A 64 -15.99 -3.66 11.64
CA THR A 64 -16.96 -4.75 11.77
C THR A 64 -18.19 -4.42 10.94
N PHE A 65 -18.40 -5.09 9.82
CA PHE A 65 -19.58 -4.86 9.00
C PHE A 65 -20.80 -5.61 9.51
N ARG A 66 -21.94 -4.92 9.54
CA ARG A 66 -23.24 -5.47 9.91
C ARG A 66 -24.25 -5.13 8.83
N TYR A 67 -24.41 -6.01 7.86
CA TYR A 67 -25.45 -5.86 6.85
C TYR A 67 -26.83 -6.07 7.47
N ALA A 68 -27.81 -5.23 7.09
CA ALA A 68 -29.17 -5.35 7.61
C ALA A 68 -29.75 -6.77 7.41
N GLU A 69 -30.29 -7.37 8.50
CA GLU A 69 -30.76 -8.77 8.52
C GLU A 69 -31.81 -9.13 7.46
N ASN A 70 -32.55 -8.13 6.97
CA ASN A 70 -33.63 -8.29 5.99
C ASN A 70 -33.25 -7.86 4.57
N SER A 71 -31.99 -7.47 4.31
CA SER A 71 -31.50 -7.08 2.99
C SER A 71 -30.44 -8.06 2.51
N PRO A 72 -30.41 -8.42 1.21
CA PRO A 72 -29.25 -9.12 0.66
C PRO A 72 -27.99 -8.27 0.84
N THR A 73 -26.86 -8.92 1.08
CA THR A 73 -25.54 -8.28 1.07
C THR A 73 -25.36 -7.56 -0.27
N PRO A 74 -24.94 -6.28 -0.27
CA PRO A 74 -24.77 -5.51 -1.50
C PRO A 74 -23.66 -6.13 -2.36
N ARG A 75 -23.95 -6.26 -3.66
CA ARG A 75 -23.05 -6.86 -4.64
C ARG A 75 -23.04 -6.06 -5.93
N ASP A 76 -21.92 -6.09 -6.64
CA ASP A 76 -21.83 -5.54 -7.98
C ASP A 76 -22.32 -6.53 -9.05
N GLN A 77 -22.25 -6.11 -10.31
CA GLN A 77 -22.64 -6.92 -11.48
C GLN A 77 -21.76 -8.16 -11.71
N TRP A 78 -20.61 -8.27 -11.03
CA TRP A 78 -19.72 -9.42 -11.06
C TRP A 78 -19.80 -10.26 -9.77
N ASN A 79 -20.83 -10.01 -8.95
CA ASN A 79 -21.10 -10.70 -7.69
C ASN A 79 -20.07 -10.45 -6.58
N ASN A 80 -19.23 -9.42 -6.69
CA ASN A 80 -18.30 -9.04 -5.63
C ASN A 80 -19.08 -8.40 -4.48
N ILE A 81 -18.75 -8.77 -3.25
CA ILE A 81 -19.38 -8.17 -2.06
C ILE A 81 -18.84 -6.76 -1.88
N LEU A 82 -19.76 -5.81 -1.74
CA LEU A 82 -19.46 -4.39 -1.58
C LEU A 82 -19.49 -3.98 -0.10
N PRO A 83 -18.77 -2.92 0.28
CA PRO A 83 -18.88 -2.33 1.60
C PRO A 83 -20.32 -1.85 1.86
N PRO A 84 -20.77 -1.78 3.13
CA PRO A 84 -22.10 -1.29 3.46
C PRO A 84 -22.34 0.14 2.93
N ALA A 85 -23.55 0.41 2.46
CA ALA A 85 -23.90 1.75 1.96
C ALA A 85 -24.22 2.73 3.11
N THR A 86 -24.57 2.22 4.28
CA THR A 86 -25.04 3.04 5.40
C THR A 86 -23.97 3.12 6.48
N ALA A 87 -23.70 4.32 6.99
CA ALA A 87 -22.73 4.55 8.07
C ALA A 87 -23.00 3.68 9.31
N ALA A 88 -24.27 3.47 9.66
CA ALA A 88 -24.70 2.68 10.81
C ALA A 88 -24.33 1.18 10.72
N GLU A 89 -23.99 0.69 9.54
CA GLU A 89 -23.58 -0.71 9.29
C GLU A 89 -22.07 -0.92 9.52
N TYR A 90 -21.33 0.15 9.82
CA TYR A 90 -19.92 0.11 10.20
C TYR A 90 -19.77 0.16 11.72
N GLY A 91 -19.33 -0.95 12.31
CA GLY A 91 -18.74 -0.98 13.65
C GLY A 91 -17.23 -0.81 13.58
N SER A 92 -16.61 -0.43 14.70
CA SER A 92 -15.15 -0.36 14.84
C SER A 92 -14.74 -0.66 16.28
N SER A 93 -13.48 -1.00 16.52
CA SER A 93 -12.93 -1.05 17.87
C SER A 93 -12.65 0.36 18.39
N ASP A 94 -12.95 0.61 19.66
CA ASP A 94 -12.54 1.86 20.33
C ASP A 94 -11.13 1.75 20.93
N ASN A 95 -10.60 0.53 21.06
CA ASN A 95 -9.25 0.28 21.57
C ASN A 95 -8.35 -0.13 20.42
N VAL A 96 -7.63 0.85 19.87
CA VAL A 96 -6.71 0.67 18.75
C VAL A 96 -5.33 1.21 19.16
N PRO A 97 -4.26 0.39 19.08
CA PRO A 97 -2.92 0.88 19.35
C PRO A 97 -2.48 1.90 18.30
N VAL A 98 -1.73 2.91 18.75
CA VAL A 98 -1.11 3.91 17.88
C VAL A 98 0.35 3.53 17.68
N TYR A 99 0.80 3.58 16.43
CA TYR A 99 2.18 3.32 16.06
C TYR A 99 2.85 4.60 15.57
N ARG A 100 4.16 4.64 15.75
CA ARG A 100 5.05 5.65 15.20
C ARG A 100 5.93 4.99 14.15
N TYR A 101 5.94 5.57 12.96
CA TYR A 101 7.00 5.31 12.00
C TYR A 101 8.13 6.32 12.22
N THR A 102 9.37 5.83 12.16
CA THR A 102 10.58 6.66 12.15
C THR A 102 11.61 6.01 11.23
N ASP A 103 12.00 6.69 10.15
CA ASP A 103 13.07 6.29 9.24
C ASP A 103 13.08 4.80 8.82
N GLY A 104 11.91 4.30 8.43
CA GLY A 104 11.75 2.93 7.94
C GLY A 104 11.48 1.88 9.01
N SER A 105 11.34 2.29 10.27
CA SER A 105 10.97 1.42 11.39
C SER A 105 9.60 1.80 11.94
N ILE A 106 8.83 0.81 12.37
CA ILE A 106 7.53 1.01 13.03
C ILE A 106 7.66 0.55 14.48
N THR A 107 7.20 1.38 15.42
CA THR A 107 7.24 1.12 16.87
C THR A 107 5.93 1.56 17.51
N LEU A 108 5.60 1.03 18.69
CA LEU A 108 4.44 1.49 19.45
C LEU A 108 4.67 2.96 19.89
N ALA A 109 3.67 3.81 19.70
CA ALA A 109 3.72 5.21 20.11
C ALA A 109 3.23 5.35 21.56
N GLU A 110 4.12 5.15 22.53
CA GLU A 110 3.79 5.30 23.96
C GLU A 110 3.24 6.71 24.27
N GLY A 111 2.18 6.77 25.07
CA GLY A 111 1.47 8.01 25.40
C GLY A 111 0.50 8.50 24.32
N TYR A 112 0.42 7.83 23.18
CA TYR A 112 -0.57 8.13 22.14
C TYR A 112 -1.67 7.06 22.10
N HIS A 113 -2.91 7.53 21.99
CA HIS A 113 -4.10 6.69 22.05
C HIS A 113 -5.09 7.09 20.94
N TRP A 114 -5.65 6.09 20.27
CA TRP A 114 -6.82 6.28 19.42
C TRP A 114 -8.05 6.54 20.29
N TRP A 115 -8.87 7.51 19.91
CA TRP A 115 -10.15 7.75 20.58
C TRP A 115 -11.20 8.30 19.62
N ARG A 116 -12.45 7.91 19.85
CA ARG A 116 -13.64 8.49 19.22
C ARG A 116 -14.73 8.67 20.27
N SER A 117 -15.56 9.70 20.13
CA SER A 117 -16.63 10.00 21.10
C SER A 117 -17.78 8.99 21.08
N GLY A 118 -17.93 8.26 19.98
CA GLY A 118 -18.91 7.19 19.85
C GLY A 118 -19.01 6.68 18.40
N PRO A 119 -19.88 5.68 18.16
CA PRO A 119 -20.13 5.16 16.82
C PRO A 119 -20.59 6.27 15.86
N GLY A 120 -20.04 6.27 14.65
CA GLY A 120 -20.34 7.27 13.62
C GLY A 120 -19.79 8.68 13.90
N GLN A 121 -18.97 8.85 14.94
CA GLN A 121 -18.27 10.12 15.21
C GLN A 121 -16.81 10.05 14.73
N PRO A 122 -16.23 11.14 14.21
CA PRO A 122 -14.83 11.17 13.83
C PRO A 122 -13.91 10.68 14.96
N GLY A 123 -12.95 9.83 14.62
CA GLY A 123 -11.87 9.43 15.52
C GLY A 123 -10.66 10.34 15.39
N GLY A 124 -9.70 10.17 16.30
CA GLY A 124 -8.42 10.86 16.25
C GLY A 124 -7.36 10.21 17.14
N ILE A 125 -6.12 10.62 16.94
CA ILE A 125 -4.98 10.22 17.76
C ILE A 125 -4.73 11.31 18.80
N TYR A 126 -4.77 10.95 20.08
CA TYR A 126 -4.64 11.87 21.20
C TYR A 126 -3.41 11.52 22.02
N ARG A 127 -2.74 12.55 22.55
CA ARG A 127 -1.57 12.41 23.40
C ARG A 127 -1.94 12.61 24.86
N TYR A 128 -1.42 11.73 25.70
CA TYR A 128 -1.55 11.78 27.14
C TYR A 128 -0.17 11.82 27.79
N ASP A 129 -0.06 12.48 28.94
CA ASP A 129 1.15 12.46 29.75
C ASP A 129 1.23 11.20 30.62
N ALA A 130 2.32 11.05 31.39
CA ALA A 130 2.53 9.92 32.28
C ALA A 130 1.50 9.81 33.44
N TRP A 131 0.72 10.87 33.67
CA TRP A 131 -0.36 10.91 34.67
C TRP A 131 -1.75 10.81 34.05
N ASN A 132 -1.82 10.45 32.75
CA ASN A 132 -3.04 10.29 31.98
C ASN A 132 -3.84 11.59 31.79
N ASN A 133 -3.18 12.76 31.84
CA ASN A 133 -3.80 14.02 31.44
C ASN A 133 -3.72 14.18 29.93
N LEU A 134 -4.82 14.65 29.32
CA LEU A 134 -4.87 14.95 27.90
C LEU A 134 -3.95 16.14 27.58
N MET A 135 -2.93 15.91 26.76
CA MET A 135 -2.01 16.94 26.28
C MET A 135 -2.47 17.59 24.98
N GLY A 136 -3.26 16.87 24.16
CA GLY A 136 -3.80 17.38 22.91
C GLY A 136 -4.11 16.28 21.90
N GLN A 137 -4.54 16.69 20.72
CA GLN A 137 -4.78 15.82 19.56
C GLN A 137 -3.64 15.99 18.55
N ALA A 138 -3.15 14.88 18.00
CA ALA A 138 -2.20 14.91 16.90
C ALA A 138 -2.87 15.48 15.63
N MET A 139 -2.11 16.20 14.82
CA MET A 139 -2.63 16.84 13.61
C MET A 139 -2.80 15.82 12.49
N ASP A 140 -4.00 15.74 11.93
CA ASP A 140 -4.33 14.84 10.82
C ASP A 140 -3.47 15.16 9.59
N TYR A 141 -2.94 14.12 8.97
CA TYR A 141 -2.23 14.18 7.70
C TYR A 141 -3.09 13.56 6.59
N THR A 142 -3.41 12.27 6.69
CA THR A 142 -4.31 11.58 5.77
C THR A 142 -5.16 10.55 6.49
N VAL A 143 -6.40 10.41 6.07
CA VAL A 143 -7.34 9.40 6.58
C VAL A 143 -7.95 8.69 5.39
N HIS A 144 -7.89 7.36 5.38
CA HIS A 144 -8.50 6.55 4.33
C HIS A 144 -9.20 5.35 4.91
N SER A 145 -10.32 4.99 4.30
CA SER A 145 -10.98 3.71 4.51
C SER A 145 -10.68 2.81 3.32
N ILE A 146 -10.25 1.57 3.58
CA ILE A 146 -9.95 0.56 2.56
C ILE A 146 -10.71 -0.72 2.85
N VAL A 147 -11.30 -1.34 1.82
CA VAL A 147 -12.10 -2.56 1.95
C VAL A 147 -11.68 -3.55 0.88
N SER A 148 -11.50 -4.80 1.26
CA SER A 148 -11.28 -5.89 0.32
C SER A 148 -12.61 -6.43 -0.18
N CYS A 149 -12.89 -6.27 -1.46
CA CYS A 149 -14.14 -6.72 -2.06
C CYS A 149 -13.93 -8.08 -2.76
N SER A 150 -14.52 -9.14 -2.20
CA SER A 150 -14.53 -10.53 -2.72
C SER A 150 -13.24 -11.37 -2.62
N GLU A 151 -13.39 -12.69 -2.81
CA GLU A 151 -12.30 -13.65 -3.11
C GLU A 151 -11.95 -13.69 -4.61
N SER A 152 -12.69 -12.93 -5.43
CA SER A 152 -12.60 -12.90 -6.88
C SER A 152 -11.46 -11.99 -7.33
N PRO A 153 -10.71 -12.35 -8.38
CA PRO A 153 -9.57 -11.56 -8.86
C PRO A 153 -9.96 -10.23 -9.53
N CYS A 154 -11.24 -9.89 -9.67
CA CYS A 154 -11.65 -8.77 -10.52
C CYS A 154 -11.73 -7.41 -9.81
N LEU A 155 -12.01 -7.34 -8.51
CA LEU A 155 -12.17 -6.08 -7.75
C LEU A 155 -11.63 -6.18 -6.33
N PRO A 156 -10.32 -6.39 -6.14
CA PRO A 156 -9.80 -6.76 -4.83
C PRO A 156 -9.89 -5.66 -3.78
N PHE A 157 -9.80 -4.37 -4.12
CA PHE A 157 -9.82 -3.30 -3.12
C PHE A 157 -10.61 -2.07 -3.54
N LEU A 158 -11.46 -1.60 -2.64
CA LEU A 158 -12.07 -0.27 -2.69
C LEU A 158 -11.44 0.63 -1.64
N VAL A 159 -11.24 1.88 -2.01
CA VAL A 159 -10.66 2.92 -1.17
C VAL A 159 -11.55 4.16 -1.21
N THR A 160 -11.67 4.84 -0.08
CA THR A 160 -12.23 6.19 -0.01
C THR A 160 -11.38 7.05 0.92
N GLU A 161 -11.34 8.35 0.63
CA GLU A 161 -10.82 9.35 1.53
C GLU A 161 -11.78 9.50 2.73
N GLY A 162 -11.21 9.64 3.92
CA GLY A 162 -11.94 9.78 5.18
C GLY A 162 -12.41 8.48 5.82
N ASP A 163 -13.23 8.63 6.85
CA ASP A 163 -13.82 7.56 7.64
C ASP A 163 -15.18 7.13 7.05
N ALA A 164 -15.26 5.91 6.50
CA ALA A 164 -16.50 5.41 5.91
C ALA A 164 -17.64 5.20 6.93
N SER A 165 -17.34 5.23 8.23
CA SER A 165 -18.33 5.06 9.30
C SER A 165 -19.07 6.36 9.69
N ILE A 166 -18.66 7.54 9.20
CA ILE A 166 -19.27 8.82 9.61
C ILE A 166 -20.37 9.32 8.67
N SER A 167 -20.42 8.83 7.42
CA SER A 167 -21.44 9.22 6.45
C SER A 167 -21.81 8.05 5.55
N ASN A 168 -23.00 8.12 4.98
CA ASN A 168 -23.44 7.13 4.00
C ASN A 168 -22.51 7.17 2.79
N SER A 169 -22.36 6.01 2.16
CA SER A 169 -21.43 5.82 1.06
C SER A 169 -22.10 5.24 -0.18
N CYS A 170 -21.49 5.50 -1.33
CA CYS A 170 -21.89 4.91 -2.59
C CYS A 170 -20.67 4.40 -3.36
N THR A 171 -20.88 3.37 -4.17
CA THR A 171 -19.90 2.83 -5.11
C THR A 171 -20.28 3.31 -6.51
N HIS A 172 -19.37 4.02 -7.17
CA HIS A 172 -19.61 4.51 -8.54
C HIS A 172 -19.35 3.43 -9.62
N LEU A 173 -19.21 2.17 -9.20
CA LEU A 173 -18.72 1.03 -10.00
C LEU A 173 -19.83 0.29 -10.74
N THR A 174 -21.07 0.48 -10.33
CA THR A 174 -22.24 0.03 -11.05
C THR A 174 -22.97 1.26 -11.57
N SER A 175 -23.64 1.14 -12.71
CA SER A 175 -24.71 2.04 -13.13
C SER A 175 -25.91 1.97 -12.16
N CYS A 176 -25.65 1.93 -10.85
CA CYS A 176 -26.64 2.15 -9.84
C CYS A 176 -27.15 3.56 -10.08
N HIS A 177 -28.44 3.67 -10.36
CA HIS A 177 -29.19 4.91 -10.31
C HIS A 177 -29.13 5.47 -8.88
N CYS A 178 -27.97 5.96 -8.46
CA CYS A 178 -27.86 7.10 -7.54
C CYS A 178 -28.29 8.33 -8.34
N GLN A 179 -29.51 8.27 -8.87
CA GLN A 179 -30.11 9.32 -9.65
C GLN A 179 -30.72 10.26 -8.64
N GLU A 180 -29.99 11.33 -8.33
CA GLU A 180 -30.55 12.56 -7.78
C GLU A 180 -31.25 12.36 -6.42
N LEU A 181 -30.54 11.83 -5.43
CA LEU A 181 -30.98 12.02 -4.05
C LEU A 181 -30.63 13.47 -3.65
N PRO A 182 -31.59 14.29 -3.18
CA PRO A 182 -31.27 15.62 -2.66
C PRO A 182 -30.33 15.46 -1.45
N GLY A 183 -29.07 15.86 -1.59
CA GLY A 183 -28.03 15.67 -0.55
C GLY A 183 -26.71 15.01 -1.01
N GLU A 184 -26.54 14.73 -2.31
CA GLU A 184 -25.37 14.08 -2.92
C GLU A 184 -23.98 14.66 -2.59
N ASN A 185 -23.90 15.89 -2.08
CA ASN A 185 -22.62 16.49 -1.65
C ASN A 185 -22.07 15.87 -0.34
N GLU A 186 -22.85 15.08 0.39
CA GLU A 186 -22.44 14.53 1.70
C GLU A 186 -22.06 13.03 1.66
N LEU A 187 -22.21 12.36 0.50
CA LEU A 187 -21.92 10.93 0.39
C LEU A 187 -20.43 10.65 0.18
N ILE A 188 -19.92 9.68 0.94
CA ILE A 188 -18.58 9.12 0.76
C ILE A 188 -18.56 8.25 -0.50
N ARG A 189 -17.56 8.44 -1.36
CA ARG A 189 -17.49 7.75 -2.66
C ARG A 189 -16.36 6.74 -2.68
N TRP A 190 -16.73 5.46 -2.67
CA TRP A 190 -15.81 4.36 -2.88
C TRP A 190 -15.26 4.32 -4.30
N ARG A 191 -13.96 4.12 -4.41
CA ARG A 191 -13.21 4.07 -5.66
C ARG A 191 -12.38 2.79 -5.70
N LEU A 192 -12.12 2.27 -6.89
CA LEU A 192 -11.13 1.20 -7.04
C LEU A 192 -9.75 1.74 -6.67
N LEU A 193 -8.90 0.89 -6.07
CA LEU A 193 -7.48 1.21 -5.91
C LEU A 193 -6.82 1.43 -7.27
N HIS A 194 -6.20 2.60 -7.46
CA HIS A 194 -5.45 2.95 -8.66
C HIS A 194 -4.00 3.26 -8.36
N PHE A 195 -3.17 3.26 -9.41
CA PHE A 195 -1.76 3.58 -9.33
C PHE A 195 -1.37 4.62 -10.39
N ASP A 196 -0.65 5.66 -9.97
CA ASP A 196 0.14 6.49 -10.89
C ASP A 196 1.53 5.90 -11.07
N HIS A 197 2.10 6.01 -12.27
CA HIS A 197 3.39 5.41 -12.58
C HIS A 197 4.42 6.48 -12.86
N ILE A 198 5.49 6.51 -12.06
CA ILE A 198 6.63 7.42 -12.26
C ILE A 198 7.90 6.60 -12.17
N ASP A 199 8.67 6.54 -13.25
CA ASP A 199 9.96 5.86 -13.34
C ASP A 199 10.00 4.45 -12.72
N GLY A 200 8.99 3.62 -12.97
CA GLY A 200 8.90 2.25 -12.46
C GLY A 200 8.40 2.11 -11.01
N VAL A 201 8.06 3.21 -10.34
CA VAL A 201 7.37 3.22 -9.04
C VAL A 201 5.86 3.22 -9.26
N SER A 202 5.15 2.38 -8.51
CA SER A 202 3.68 2.38 -8.45
C SER A 202 3.22 3.25 -7.29
N ARG A 203 2.53 4.36 -7.55
CA ARG A 203 1.98 5.25 -6.53
C ARG A 203 0.51 4.96 -6.30
N ALA A 204 0.19 4.19 -5.26
CA ALA A 204 -1.17 3.91 -4.84
C ALA A 204 -1.89 5.21 -4.49
N ASN A 205 -3.09 5.40 -5.02
CA ASN A 205 -3.88 6.58 -4.73
C ASN A 205 -5.37 6.25 -4.59
N ALA A 206 -6.09 7.13 -3.90
CA ALA A 206 -7.55 7.10 -3.82
C ALA A 206 -8.23 8.00 -4.87
N LEU A 207 -7.54 8.43 -5.93
CA LEU A 207 -8.09 9.38 -6.91
C LEU A 207 -9.01 8.68 -7.93
N TYR A 208 -9.77 9.48 -8.68
CA TYR A 208 -10.63 9.00 -9.76
C TYR A 208 -9.89 8.60 -11.04
N PHE A 209 -8.57 8.78 -11.06
CA PHE A 209 -7.73 8.55 -12.22
C PHE A 209 -6.48 7.77 -11.83
N GLY A 210 -5.87 7.13 -12.82
CA GLY A 210 -4.69 6.31 -12.67
C GLY A 210 -4.83 5.00 -13.42
N HIS A 211 -3.92 4.07 -13.13
CA HIS A 211 -3.89 2.74 -13.74
C HIS A 211 -4.44 1.70 -12.77
N PRO A 212 -5.30 0.76 -13.24
CA PRO A 212 -5.78 -0.37 -12.43
C PRO A 212 -4.72 -1.48 -12.36
N TYR A 213 -3.44 -1.15 -12.54
CA TYR A 213 -2.34 -2.09 -12.52
C TYR A 213 -1.06 -1.41 -12.03
N VAL A 214 -0.14 -2.20 -11.50
CA VAL A 214 1.14 -1.73 -10.97
C VAL A 214 2.17 -1.51 -12.08
N ALA A 215 3.07 -0.56 -11.86
CA ALA A 215 4.24 -0.34 -12.69
C ALA A 215 5.28 -1.45 -12.48
N GLY A 216 6.04 -1.69 -13.55
CA GLY A 216 7.28 -2.45 -13.45
C GLY A 216 7.14 -3.97 -13.40
N ARG A 217 8.21 -4.65 -13.82
CA ARG A 217 8.25 -6.11 -13.94
C ARG A 217 8.63 -6.78 -12.62
N LYS A 218 7.89 -7.84 -12.25
CA LYS A 218 8.14 -8.71 -11.09
C LYS A 218 8.40 -7.92 -9.77
N PRO A 219 7.48 -7.03 -9.34
CA PRO A 219 7.61 -6.35 -8.05
C PRO A 219 7.76 -7.37 -6.91
N SER A 220 8.73 -7.17 -6.00
CA SER A 220 9.02 -8.12 -4.92
C SER A 220 7.92 -8.20 -3.86
N TRP A 221 7.17 -7.09 -3.72
CA TRP A 221 6.01 -6.90 -2.86
C TRP A 221 4.70 -7.42 -3.45
N MET A 222 4.70 -7.87 -4.72
CA MET A 222 3.58 -8.55 -5.36
C MET A 222 3.86 -10.07 -5.42
N PRO A 223 2.88 -10.95 -5.11
CA PRO A 223 1.49 -10.66 -4.79
C PRO A 223 1.24 -10.39 -3.29
N ALA A 224 2.30 -10.16 -2.50
CA ALA A 224 2.19 -10.07 -1.05
C ALA A 224 1.28 -8.91 -0.63
N LEU A 225 1.71 -7.66 -0.81
CA LEU A 225 0.94 -6.47 -0.41
C LEU A 225 -0.15 -6.09 -1.40
N VAL A 226 0.11 -6.29 -2.69
CA VAL A 226 -0.84 -5.99 -3.75
C VAL A 226 -1.17 -7.29 -4.49
N PRO A 227 -2.45 -7.65 -4.64
CA PRO A 227 -2.87 -8.84 -5.35
C PRO A 227 -2.36 -8.88 -6.78
N LYS A 228 -2.12 -10.11 -7.27
CA LYS A 228 -1.75 -10.37 -8.67
C LYS A 228 -2.78 -9.83 -9.69
N ALA A 229 -4.01 -9.57 -9.27
CA ALA A 229 -5.04 -8.93 -10.09
C ALA A 229 -4.60 -7.57 -10.67
N PHE A 230 -3.72 -6.85 -9.97
CA PHE A 230 -3.16 -5.59 -10.45
C PHE A 230 -1.89 -5.77 -11.30
N GLU A 231 -1.53 -6.99 -11.69
CA GLU A 231 -0.39 -7.21 -12.58
C GLU A 231 -0.66 -6.57 -13.95
N ASN A 232 0.32 -5.84 -14.50
CA ASN A 232 0.17 -5.19 -15.79
C ASN A 232 -0.01 -6.23 -16.92
N PRO A 233 -1.17 -6.27 -17.59
CA PRO A 233 -1.48 -7.30 -18.58
C PRO A 233 -0.66 -7.17 -19.87
N ARG A 234 -0.08 -5.99 -20.14
CA ARG A 234 0.69 -5.72 -21.35
C ARG A 234 2.16 -6.11 -21.24
N GLY A 235 2.61 -6.55 -20.06
CA GLY A 235 4.01 -6.83 -19.79
C GLY A 235 4.81 -5.53 -19.60
N PRO A 236 5.21 -5.18 -18.37
CA PRO A 236 5.91 -3.94 -18.10
C PRO A 236 7.33 -3.98 -18.68
N GLN A 237 7.71 -2.87 -19.34
CA GLN A 237 9.01 -2.73 -20.01
C GLN A 237 10.14 -2.31 -19.04
N ILE A 238 9.78 -1.73 -17.90
CA ILE A 238 10.71 -1.20 -16.90
C ILE A 238 10.72 -2.14 -15.68
N GLN A 239 11.84 -2.21 -14.96
CA GLN A 239 11.93 -2.91 -13.68
C GLN A 239 11.06 -2.19 -12.64
N SER A 240 10.33 -2.94 -11.80
CA SER A 240 9.68 -2.32 -10.65
C SER A 240 10.73 -1.70 -9.73
N ARG A 241 10.43 -0.50 -9.23
CA ARG A 241 11.29 0.22 -8.27
C ARG A 241 10.66 0.36 -6.91
N GLY A 242 9.37 0.02 -6.78
CA GLY A 242 8.70 0.06 -5.50
C GLY A 242 7.21 0.35 -5.56
N LEU A 243 6.59 0.28 -4.38
CA LEU A 243 5.24 0.77 -4.10
C LEU A 243 5.35 2.02 -3.24
N SER A 244 4.58 3.05 -3.58
CA SER A 244 4.55 4.36 -2.93
C SER A 244 3.13 4.95 -3.00
N GLY A 245 2.96 6.24 -2.71
CA GLY A 245 1.67 6.95 -2.84
C GLY A 245 1.08 7.34 -1.49
N ASP A 246 -0.25 7.32 -1.38
CA ASP A 246 -0.97 7.66 -0.15
C ASP A 246 -0.60 6.69 0.98
N VAL A 247 0.12 7.18 1.98
CA VAL A 247 0.65 6.38 3.09
C VAL A 247 -0.41 5.55 3.81
N SER A 248 -1.59 6.14 4.07
CA SER A 248 -2.69 5.44 4.73
C SER A 248 -3.22 4.26 3.91
N ILE A 249 -3.17 4.35 2.58
CA ILE A 249 -3.53 3.21 1.71
C ILE A 249 -2.48 2.11 1.83
N VAL A 250 -1.20 2.46 1.76
CA VAL A 250 -0.11 1.48 1.84
C VAL A 250 -0.12 0.76 3.20
N ILE A 251 -0.32 1.48 4.30
CA ILE A 251 -0.51 0.90 5.64
C ILE A 251 -1.73 -0.01 5.68
N GLY A 252 -2.85 0.40 5.07
CA GLY A 252 -4.05 -0.42 4.97
C GLY A 252 -3.83 -1.72 4.20
N LEU A 253 -3.05 -1.69 3.12
CA LEU A 253 -2.66 -2.88 2.36
C LEU A 253 -1.81 -3.84 3.21
N MET A 254 -0.93 -3.33 4.07
CA MET A 254 -0.19 -4.14 5.03
C MET A 254 -1.13 -4.81 6.04
N ALA A 255 -2.13 -4.08 6.55
CA ALA A 255 -3.05 -4.56 7.58
C ALA A 255 -3.84 -5.81 7.18
N PHE A 256 -4.13 -6.02 5.89
CA PHE A 256 -4.81 -7.25 5.42
C PHE A 256 -4.04 -8.54 5.71
N HIS A 257 -2.71 -8.47 5.95
CA HIS A 257 -1.89 -9.63 6.32
C HIS A 257 -2.06 -10.06 7.77
N SER A 258 -2.78 -9.29 8.58
CA SER A 258 -3.11 -9.69 9.93
C SER A 258 -4.19 -10.76 9.95
N ASP A 259 -4.24 -11.52 11.04
CA ASP A 259 -5.42 -12.28 11.38
C ASP A 259 -6.64 -11.34 11.58
N PRO A 260 -7.86 -11.77 11.19
CA PRO A 260 -9.09 -11.04 11.45
C PRO A 260 -9.26 -10.61 12.91
N GLY A 261 -9.58 -9.34 13.14
CA GLY A 261 -9.76 -8.75 14.46
C GLY A 261 -8.45 -8.38 15.17
N ASN A 262 -7.30 -8.55 14.52
CA ASN A 262 -5.98 -8.28 15.10
C ASN A 262 -5.06 -7.49 14.13
N PRO A 263 -5.49 -6.34 13.57
CA PRO A 263 -4.70 -5.57 12.59
C PRO A 263 -3.30 -5.20 13.08
N GLN A 264 -3.13 -5.02 14.39
CA GLN A 264 -1.86 -4.68 15.02
C GLN A 264 -0.73 -5.71 14.79
N GLN A 265 -1.09 -6.99 14.59
CA GLN A 265 -0.14 -8.08 14.46
C GLN A 265 0.92 -7.84 13.38
N VAL A 266 0.54 -7.19 12.27
CA VAL A 266 1.45 -6.89 11.15
C VAL A 266 2.58 -5.96 11.58
N PHE A 267 2.28 -4.99 12.45
CA PHE A 267 3.22 -3.99 12.93
C PHE A 267 4.06 -4.52 14.09
N GLU A 268 3.47 -5.34 14.95
CA GLU A 268 4.15 -5.97 16.08
C GLU A 268 5.15 -7.05 15.65
N ASN A 269 4.85 -7.78 14.58
CA ASN A 269 5.72 -8.83 14.05
C ASN A 269 6.97 -8.29 13.32
N GLY A 270 7.11 -6.97 13.16
CA GLY A 270 8.26 -6.37 12.49
C GLY A 270 8.37 -6.76 11.00
N TRP A 271 7.24 -7.09 10.36
CA TRP A 271 7.21 -7.41 8.91
C TRP A 271 7.56 -6.20 8.04
N TRP A 272 7.56 -5.01 8.63
CA TRP A 272 8.11 -3.81 8.04
C TRP A 272 9.44 -3.44 8.70
N TRP A 273 10.50 -3.38 7.92
CA TRP A 273 11.81 -2.96 8.40
C TRP A 273 12.61 -2.30 7.28
N GLN A 274 13.25 -1.17 7.57
CA GLN A 274 14.09 -0.42 6.61
C GLN A 274 13.39 -0.19 5.26
N ASN A 275 12.13 0.25 5.30
CA ASN A 275 11.31 0.51 4.09
C ASN A 275 11.18 -0.71 3.17
N THR A 276 11.19 -1.90 3.75
CA THR A 276 11.08 -3.16 3.05
C THR A 276 10.01 -4.03 3.71
N TRP A 277 9.16 -4.61 2.88
CA TRP A 277 8.20 -5.62 3.31
C TRP A 277 8.87 -7.00 3.39
N ALA A 278 8.91 -7.55 4.60
CA ALA A 278 9.41 -8.88 4.92
C ALA A 278 8.29 -9.83 5.37
N GLY A 279 7.03 -9.40 5.30
CA GLY A 279 5.88 -10.22 5.71
C GLY A 279 5.57 -11.38 4.76
N PRO A 280 4.54 -12.19 5.10
CA PRO A 280 4.18 -13.37 4.35
C PRO A 280 3.90 -13.08 2.87
N ARG A 281 4.24 -14.04 2.02
CA ARG A 281 3.89 -14.01 0.58
C ARG A 281 2.60 -14.76 0.28
N THR A 282 1.99 -15.35 1.30
CA THR A 282 0.70 -16.01 1.21
C THR A 282 -0.41 -14.99 0.97
N ARG A 283 -1.55 -15.45 0.45
CA ARG A 283 -2.71 -14.59 0.26
C ARG A 283 -3.15 -14.06 1.64
N PRO A 284 -3.36 -12.73 1.79
CA PRO A 284 -3.90 -12.13 3.00
C PRO A 284 -5.30 -12.67 3.34
N ALA A 285 -5.70 -12.54 4.60
CA ALA A 285 -7.07 -12.78 5.00
C ALA A 285 -7.91 -11.59 4.53
N TYR A 286 -8.60 -11.73 3.40
CA TYR A 286 -9.46 -10.69 2.82
C TYR A 286 -10.89 -10.67 3.35
N HIS A 287 -11.27 -11.73 4.08
CA HIS A 287 -12.60 -11.95 4.59
C HIS A 287 -12.53 -12.43 6.03
N THR A 288 -13.61 -12.18 6.77
CA THR A 288 -13.84 -12.85 8.05
C THR A 288 -14.87 -13.96 7.84
N THR A 289 -14.68 -15.08 8.54
CA THR A 289 -15.67 -16.14 8.58
C THR A 289 -16.87 -15.63 9.38
N PRO A 290 -18.11 -15.71 8.87
CA PRO A 290 -19.28 -15.31 9.63
C PRO A 290 -19.33 -16.10 10.94
N GLY A 291 -19.45 -15.40 12.07
CA GLY A 291 -19.99 -16.02 13.27
C GLY A 291 -21.40 -16.54 12.96
N ALA A 292 -21.86 -17.58 13.65
CA ALA A 292 -23.13 -18.28 13.39
C ALA A 292 -24.40 -17.39 13.30
N ASN A 293 -24.30 -16.11 13.69
CA ASN A 293 -25.40 -15.16 13.77
C ASN A 293 -25.26 -13.92 12.85
N GLN A 294 -24.25 -13.80 11.98
CA GLN A 294 -23.93 -12.51 11.33
C GLN A 294 -24.34 -12.36 9.86
N THR A 295 -24.69 -13.44 9.13
CA THR A 295 -25.18 -13.34 7.75
C THR A 295 -26.14 -14.47 7.42
N ARG A 296 -27.32 -14.16 6.86
CA ARG A 296 -28.24 -15.18 6.35
C ARG A 296 -27.72 -15.68 4.99
N GLY A 297 -26.89 -16.72 5.01
CA GLY A 297 -26.37 -17.35 3.78
C GLY A 297 -24.96 -17.96 3.88
N GLY A 298 -24.22 -17.71 4.97
CA GLY A 298 -22.83 -18.16 5.09
C GLY A 298 -21.86 -17.44 4.15
N ASP A 299 -22.28 -16.31 3.58
CA ASP A 299 -21.45 -15.47 2.73
C ASP A 299 -20.27 -14.88 3.53
N PRO A 300 -19.04 -14.88 3.00
CA PRO A 300 -17.92 -14.25 3.67
C PRO A 300 -18.16 -12.76 3.87
N ILE A 301 -17.77 -12.23 5.02
CA ILE A 301 -17.85 -10.79 5.29
C ILE A 301 -16.54 -10.15 4.82
N PRO A 302 -16.56 -9.12 3.95
CA PRO A 302 -15.33 -8.47 3.52
C PRO A 302 -14.59 -7.87 4.72
N ARG A 303 -13.27 -7.80 4.63
CA ARG A 303 -12.49 -7.04 5.62
C ARG A 303 -12.25 -5.62 5.14
N GLY A 304 -12.18 -4.70 6.08
CA GLY A 304 -11.80 -3.33 5.79
C GLY A 304 -11.22 -2.63 7.00
N PHE A 305 -10.50 -1.56 6.74
CA PHE A 305 -9.80 -0.79 7.75
C PHE A 305 -10.02 0.70 7.55
N LEU A 306 -10.17 1.41 8.66
CA LEU A 306 -9.90 2.84 8.75
C LEU A 306 -8.41 3.00 9.10
N VAL A 307 -7.68 3.74 8.28
CA VAL A 307 -6.29 4.09 8.54
C VAL A 307 -6.19 5.59 8.71
N HIS A 308 -5.74 6.00 9.88
CA HIS A 308 -5.59 7.40 10.26
C HIS A 308 -4.12 7.70 10.48
N VAL A 309 -3.59 8.67 9.75
CA VAL A 309 -2.19 9.10 9.80
C VAL A 309 -2.12 10.55 10.25
N CYS A 310 -1.27 10.84 11.23
CA CYS A 310 -1.05 12.17 11.80
C CYS A 310 0.43 12.57 11.75
N VAL A 311 0.70 13.87 11.73
CA VAL A 311 2.06 14.41 11.82
C VAL A 311 2.65 14.14 13.21
N ASP A 312 3.91 13.71 13.28
CA ASP A 312 4.62 13.53 14.55
C ASP A 312 5.36 14.80 14.96
N VAL A 313 4.71 15.60 15.81
CA VAL A 313 5.24 16.88 16.30
C VAL A 313 6.37 16.73 17.33
N ASP A 314 6.54 15.56 17.97
CA ASP A 314 7.62 15.33 18.94
C ASP A 314 8.98 15.08 18.28
N SER A 315 8.97 14.74 16.99
CA SER A 315 10.19 14.64 16.17
C SER A 315 10.75 16.02 15.79
N ALA A 316 9.95 17.09 15.91
CA ALA A 316 10.38 18.45 15.66
C ALA A 316 11.09 19.01 16.89
N THR A 317 12.36 19.39 16.73
CA THR A 317 13.27 19.90 17.78
C THR A 317 12.89 21.27 18.37
N THR A 318 11.63 21.69 18.29
CA THR A 318 11.15 22.99 18.77
C THR A 318 10.02 22.82 19.80
N PRO A 319 10.15 23.39 21.02
CA PRO A 319 9.11 23.30 22.03
C PRO A 319 7.80 24.00 21.57
N PRO A 320 6.64 23.48 22.00
CA PRO A 320 5.32 23.85 21.46
C PRO A 320 4.88 25.29 21.76
N GLU A 321 5.55 26.00 22.67
CA GLU A 321 5.15 27.33 23.13
C GLU A 321 5.38 28.48 22.11
N ASN A 322 6.01 28.21 20.96
CA ASN A 322 6.30 29.22 19.93
C ASN A 322 5.74 28.91 18.53
N LEU A 323 4.83 27.95 18.39
CA LEU A 323 4.25 27.59 17.10
C LEU A 323 3.01 28.45 16.80
N SER A 324 3.22 29.60 16.15
CA SER A 324 2.14 30.34 15.51
C SER A 324 1.43 29.45 14.46
N MET A 325 0.09 29.42 14.44
CA MET A 325 -0.70 28.64 13.46
C MET A 325 -0.29 28.86 11.99
N GLU A 326 0.29 30.01 11.64
CA GLU A 326 0.81 30.29 10.29
C GLU A 326 2.12 29.56 9.93
N ARG A 327 2.93 29.16 10.92
CA ARG A 327 4.16 28.38 10.70
C ARG A 327 3.89 26.88 10.63
N VAL A 328 2.80 26.39 11.21
CA VAL A 328 2.36 24.99 11.05
C VAL A 328 1.94 24.70 9.60
N ARG A 329 1.40 25.71 8.90
CA ARG A 329 1.20 25.70 7.44
C ARG A 329 2.48 25.90 6.61
N HIS A 330 3.64 26.04 7.23
CA HIS A 330 4.95 26.10 6.55
C HIS A 330 5.88 24.96 6.99
N SER A 331 5.55 24.23 8.07
CA SER A 331 6.05 22.87 8.32
C SER A 331 5.43 21.82 7.39
N ASP A 332 4.58 22.26 6.45
CA ASP A 332 4.19 21.57 5.20
C ASP A 332 5.39 20.97 4.41
N ALA A 333 6.62 21.28 4.82
CA ALA A 333 7.88 20.75 4.29
C ALA A 333 8.53 19.59 5.10
N ILE A 334 7.89 19.04 6.15
CA ILE A 334 8.08 17.61 6.50
C ILE A 334 7.32 16.74 5.47
N SER A 335 7.07 17.33 4.29
CA SER A 335 7.30 16.70 3.01
C SER A 335 6.28 15.59 2.81
N GLN A 336 5.07 16.03 2.45
CA GLN A 336 4.22 15.26 1.56
C GLN A 336 5.06 14.53 0.49
N TYR A 337 6.14 15.14 -0.01
CA TYR A 337 7.13 14.49 -0.86
C TYR A 337 7.93 13.33 -0.21
N ALA A 338 8.37 13.37 1.05
CA ALA A 338 9.09 12.28 1.71
C ALA A 338 8.14 11.17 2.18
N ALA A 339 6.97 11.55 2.70
CA ALA A 339 5.85 10.66 2.98
C ALA A 339 5.16 10.14 1.70
N GLU A 340 5.43 10.65 0.51
CA GLU A 340 4.95 10.06 -0.76
C GLU A 340 6.04 9.24 -1.45
N ASN A 341 7.30 9.27 -0.99
CA ASN A 341 8.46 8.66 -1.66
C ASN A 341 9.14 7.53 -0.88
N ALA A 342 8.74 7.23 0.36
CA ALA A 342 9.42 6.24 1.19
C ALA A 342 8.47 5.15 1.68
N TRP A 343 8.17 4.16 0.85
CA TRP A 343 7.38 3.02 1.34
C TRP A 343 8.04 1.69 1.05
N ILE A 344 7.96 1.15 -0.15
CA ILE A 344 8.51 -0.20 -0.37
C ILE A 344 9.51 -0.16 -1.51
N TRP A 345 10.78 -0.45 -1.21
CA TRP A 345 11.82 -0.56 -2.21
C TRP A 345 11.97 -2.01 -2.69
N ASP A 346 12.18 -2.18 -4.00
CA ASP A 346 12.62 -3.47 -4.52
C ASP A 346 14.11 -3.66 -4.21
N THR A 347 14.44 -4.69 -3.42
CA THR A 347 15.83 -5.14 -3.31
C THR A 347 16.25 -5.70 -4.67
N VAL A 348 17.09 -4.96 -5.41
CA VAL A 348 17.80 -5.54 -6.54
C VAL A 348 18.60 -6.71 -5.98
N SER A 349 18.27 -7.93 -6.41
CA SER A 349 19.03 -9.12 -6.05
C SER A 349 20.50 -8.86 -6.35
N SER A 350 21.28 -8.64 -5.29
CA SER A 350 22.73 -8.64 -5.34
C SER A 350 23.14 -10.07 -5.69
N ASN A 351 23.32 -10.33 -6.97
CA ASN A 351 24.02 -11.52 -7.45
C ASN A 351 25.48 -11.42 -6.95
N HIS A 352 25.77 -12.17 -5.89
CA HIS A 352 27.11 -12.67 -5.61
C HIS A 352 27.13 -14.18 -5.79
#